data_AF-F6YCC2-F1
#
_entry.id   AF-F6YCC2-F1
#
_cell.length_a   1.000
_cell.length_b   1.000
_cell.length_c   1.000
_cell.angle_alpha   90.00
_cell.angle_beta   90.00
_cell.angle_gamma   90.00
#
_symmetry.space_group_name_H-M   'P 1'
#
loop_
_entity.id
_entity.type
_entity.pdbx_description
1 polymer ?
#
loop_
_entity_poly.entity_id
_entity_poly.type
_entity_poly.pdbx_seq_one_letter_code
_entity_poly.pdbx_strand_id
1 'polypeptide(L)'
;MDDVLNENLKNGDKNKIQHVISHSVLELLIDIFNLPAGLRLRDHISHGEMNVDEISEEIASVVVYCAVAVAHNVELHLNGKNTFKESFNEHMWRCCPELIPNSFFEILHPFLMNYESLFHPLSFAKRYTFYCFDKLQKLDTLQVPSHISALLSSSELQQQRTLCETLITASCLQIDVVEDSDETILKLKEKLKQIFEEKLSTLFRSEDSELSVLLEQAAYKCKVSVDHILDAIAHRQDLLEKRLLRSRQRKNFAKLLLWCPVFSCGLCLLCCFLFSNIYSTKNSIANSTIKRMKQVLKNCENLASLTASDKNKWDDAKDLFYNLLELF
;
A
#
# COMPACT_ATOMS: atom_id res chain seq x y z
N MET A 1 -17.16 18.18 -16.96
CA MET A 1 -17.47 16.95 -16.21
C MET A 1 -16.56 16.82 -14.99
N ASP A 2 -15.37 17.41 -15.00
CA ASP A 2 -14.39 17.35 -13.89
C ASP A 2 -14.94 17.84 -12.54
N ASP A 3 -15.91 18.76 -12.52
CA ASP A 3 -16.52 19.25 -11.27
C ASP A 3 -17.52 18.27 -10.63
N VAL A 4 -18.02 17.28 -11.38
CA VAL A 4 -19.14 16.42 -10.93
C VAL A 4 -18.72 15.45 -9.84
N LEU A 5 -17.45 15.02 -9.82
CA LEU A 5 -16.91 14.11 -8.81
C LEU A 5 -16.04 14.83 -7.77
N ASN A 6 -15.92 16.15 -7.84
CA ASN A 6 -15.14 16.94 -6.89
C ASN A 6 -15.85 17.10 -5.54
N GLU A 7 -15.07 17.32 -4.48
CA GLU A 7 -15.60 17.54 -3.13
C GLU A 7 -16.49 18.78 -3.08
N ASN A 8 -16.01 19.85 -3.73
CA ASN A 8 -16.65 21.15 -3.77
C ASN A 8 -16.84 21.58 -5.22
N LEU A 9 -17.95 22.26 -5.48
CA LEU A 9 -18.24 22.93 -6.73
C LEU A 9 -17.35 24.17 -6.87
N LYS A 10 -17.25 24.73 -8.08
CA LYS A 10 -16.45 25.94 -8.37
C LYS A 10 -16.83 27.17 -7.54
N ASN A 11 -18.06 27.22 -7.03
CA ASN A 11 -18.53 28.30 -6.16
C ASN A 11 -18.20 28.06 -4.67
N GLY A 12 -17.51 26.97 -4.33
CA GLY A 12 -17.15 26.61 -2.95
C GLY A 12 -18.20 25.80 -2.21
N ASP A 13 -19.38 25.59 -2.78
CA ASP A 13 -20.41 24.75 -2.17
C ASP A 13 -20.02 23.28 -2.21
N LYS A 14 -20.39 22.53 -1.17
CA LYS A 14 -20.23 21.08 -1.16
C LYS A 14 -21.02 20.43 -2.28
N ASN A 15 -20.39 19.50 -2.97
CA ASN A 15 -21.04 18.77 -4.02
C ASN A 15 -22.09 17.80 -3.46
N LYS A 16 -23.36 18.06 -3.79
CA LYS A 16 -24.51 17.29 -3.27
C LYS A 16 -24.56 15.84 -3.75
N ILE A 17 -23.81 15.50 -4.80
CA ILE A 17 -23.75 14.13 -5.32
C ILE A 17 -23.27 13.13 -4.25
N GLN A 18 -22.49 13.60 -3.27
CA GLN A 18 -21.99 12.82 -2.14
C GLN A 18 -23.08 12.34 -1.19
N HIS A 19 -24.23 13.01 -1.19
CA HIS A 19 -25.40 12.62 -0.40
C HIS A 19 -26.27 11.61 -1.14
N VAL A 20 -26.02 11.42 -2.43
CA VAL A 20 -26.82 10.57 -3.32
C VAL A 20 -26.09 9.28 -3.66
N ILE A 21 -24.76 9.33 -3.85
CA ILE A 21 -23.93 8.19 -4.22
C ILE A 21 -23.03 7.80 -3.05
N SER A 22 -22.85 6.50 -2.81
CA SER A 22 -21.90 6.02 -1.80
C SER A 22 -20.46 6.35 -2.17
N HIS A 23 -19.60 6.50 -1.16
CA HIS A 23 -18.18 6.84 -1.38
C HIS A 23 -17.47 5.79 -2.23
N SER A 24 -17.75 4.52 -2.02
CA SER A 24 -17.14 3.41 -2.77
C SER A 24 -17.53 3.39 -4.24
N VAL A 25 -18.76 3.77 -4.59
CA VAL A 25 -19.16 3.94 -5.99
C VAL A 25 -18.47 5.15 -6.61
N LEU A 26 -18.32 6.26 -5.86
CA LEU A 26 -17.57 7.43 -6.34
C LEU A 26 -16.09 7.10 -6.59
N GLU A 27 -15.44 6.38 -5.67
CA GLU A 27 -14.04 5.94 -5.84
C GLU A 27 -13.87 5.05 -7.08
N LEU A 28 -14.80 4.10 -7.30
CA LEU A 28 -14.74 3.26 -8.50
C LEU A 28 -14.88 4.07 -9.78
N LEU A 29 -15.81 5.03 -9.82
CA LEU A 29 -15.98 5.90 -10.98
C LEU A 29 -14.72 6.73 -11.25
N ILE A 30 -14.06 7.20 -10.19
CA ILE A 30 -12.77 7.91 -10.29
C ILE A 30 -11.68 7.00 -10.86
N ASP A 31 -11.59 5.75 -10.39
CA ASP A 31 -10.63 4.75 -10.89
C ASP A 31 -10.86 4.36 -12.36
N ILE A 32 -12.13 4.25 -12.78
CA ILE A 32 -12.49 3.87 -14.15
C ILE A 32 -12.28 5.04 -15.13
N PHE A 33 -12.62 6.25 -14.74
CA PHE A 33 -12.74 7.37 -15.68
C PHE A 33 -11.66 8.45 -15.55
N ASN A 34 -11.07 8.64 -14.37
CA ASN A 34 -10.27 9.84 -14.08
C ASN A 34 -8.80 9.54 -13.76
N LEU A 35 -8.50 8.55 -12.92
CA LEU A 35 -7.14 8.38 -12.39
C LEU A 35 -6.12 8.08 -13.49
N PRO A 36 -4.94 8.74 -13.51
CA PRO A 36 -3.91 8.54 -14.53
C PRO A 36 -3.45 7.08 -14.69
N ALA A 37 -3.35 6.35 -13.56
CA ALA A 37 -2.95 4.95 -13.52
C ALA A 37 -4.15 3.97 -13.66
N GLY A 38 -5.38 4.49 -13.71
CA GLY A 38 -6.61 3.72 -13.85
C GLY A 38 -6.95 3.38 -15.29
N LEU A 39 -8.16 2.90 -15.52
CA LEU A 39 -8.60 2.48 -16.85
C LEU A 39 -8.80 3.64 -17.82
N ARG A 40 -9.08 4.85 -17.31
CA ARG A 40 -9.30 6.08 -18.08
C ARG A 40 -10.19 5.89 -19.30
N LEU A 41 -11.25 5.08 -19.17
CA LEU A 41 -12.07 4.65 -20.30
C LEU A 41 -12.60 5.84 -21.11
N ARG A 42 -13.00 6.92 -20.41
CA ARG A 42 -13.47 8.16 -21.03
C ARG A 42 -12.42 8.72 -22.00
N ASP A 43 -11.19 8.89 -21.53
CA ASP A 43 -10.13 9.54 -22.28
C ASP A 43 -9.73 8.67 -23.47
N HIS A 44 -9.49 7.37 -23.24
CA HIS A 44 -9.11 6.42 -24.29
C HIS A 44 -10.19 6.30 -25.39
N ILE A 45 -11.48 6.24 -25.03
CA ILE A 45 -12.57 6.23 -26.01
C ILE A 45 -12.63 7.57 -26.75
N SER A 46 -12.52 8.70 -26.04
CA SER A 46 -12.63 10.03 -26.67
C SER A 46 -11.49 10.36 -27.63
N HIS A 47 -10.30 9.82 -27.38
CA HIS A 47 -9.13 9.99 -28.25
C HIS A 47 -9.06 8.94 -29.37
N GLY A 48 -9.98 7.98 -29.41
CA GLY A 48 -9.98 6.88 -30.37
C GLY A 48 -8.85 5.87 -30.15
N GLU A 49 -8.32 5.81 -28.93
CA GLU A 49 -7.27 4.85 -28.51
C GLU A 49 -7.86 3.47 -28.16
N MET A 50 -9.17 3.40 -27.93
CA MET A 50 -9.92 2.18 -27.61
C MET A 50 -11.28 2.20 -28.29
N ASN A 51 -11.67 1.09 -28.91
CA ASN A 51 -13.02 0.91 -29.44
C ASN A 51 -13.96 0.40 -28.34
N VAL A 52 -15.25 0.77 -28.40
CA VAL A 52 -16.25 0.31 -27.42
C VAL A 52 -16.37 -1.22 -27.41
N ASP A 53 -16.20 -1.86 -28.57
CA ASP A 53 -16.25 -3.32 -28.72
C ASP A 53 -15.04 -4.04 -28.09
N GLU A 54 -13.99 -3.31 -27.70
CA GLU A 54 -12.81 -3.86 -27.01
C GLU A 54 -12.98 -3.87 -25.48
N ILE A 55 -14.04 -3.25 -24.96
CA ILE A 55 -14.33 -3.22 -23.53
C ILE A 55 -14.87 -4.59 -23.11
N SER A 56 -14.27 -5.18 -22.07
CA SER A 56 -14.73 -6.47 -21.56
C SER A 56 -16.16 -6.37 -21.01
N GLU A 57 -16.91 -7.48 -21.12
CA GLU A 57 -18.28 -7.56 -20.63
C GLU A 57 -18.38 -7.19 -19.14
N GLU A 58 -17.37 -7.56 -18.34
CA GLU A 58 -17.31 -7.25 -16.92
C GLU A 58 -17.19 -5.74 -16.66
N ILE A 59 -16.31 -5.06 -17.39
CA ILE A 59 -16.12 -3.60 -17.25
C ILE A 59 -17.38 -2.87 -17.71
N ALA A 60 -17.94 -3.26 -18.86
CA ALA A 60 -19.19 -2.69 -19.37
C ALA A 60 -20.34 -2.88 -18.37
N SER A 61 -20.47 -4.08 -17.79
CA SER A 61 -21.49 -4.39 -16.78
C SER A 61 -21.34 -3.54 -15.52
N VAL A 62 -20.11 -3.36 -15.04
CA VAL A 62 -19.83 -2.48 -13.88
C VAL A 62 -20.20 -1.04 -14.19
N VAL A 63 -19.86 -0.51 -15.37
CA VAL A 63 -20.20 0.87 -15.77
C VAL A 63 -21.71 1.05 -15.86
N VAL A 64 -22.42 0.12 -16.52
CA VAL A 64 -23.89 0.15 -16.62
C VAL A 64 -24.53 0.07 -15.24
N TYR A 65 -24.05 -0.83 -14.38
CA TYR A 65 -24.52 -0.94 -13.01
C TYR A 65 -24.36 0.38 -12.27
N CYS A 66 -23.17 0.99 -12.32
CA CYS A 66 -22.92 2.27 -11.67
C CYS A 66 -23.88 3.36 -12.21
N ALA A 67 -24.10 3.42 -13.52
CA ALA A 67 -25.03 4.39 -14.12
C ALA A 67 -26.47 4.20 -13.61
N VAL A 68 -26.97 2.96 -13.58
CA VAL A 68 -28.31 2.63 -13.06
C VAL A 68 -28.41 2.96 -11.56
N ALA A 69 -27.40 2.58 -10.78
CA ALA A 69 -27.34 2.86 -9.35
C ALA A 69 -27.36 4.37 -9.06
N VAL A 70 -26.62 5.16 -9.84
CA VAL A 70 -26.62 6.63 -9.71
C VAL A 70 -27.98 7.22 -10.09
N ALA A 71 -28.54 6.83 -11.24
CA ALA A 71 -29.84 7.34 -11.70
C ALA A 71 -30.96 7.04 -10.68
N HIS A 72 -30.99 5.82 -10.16
CA HIS A 72 -31.98 5.42 -9.16
C HIS A 72 -31.83 6.19 -7.84
N ASN A 73 -30.60 6.38 -7.36
CA ASN A 73 -30.38 7.15 -6.13
C ASN A 73 -30.77 8.63 -6.30
N VAL A 74 -30.52 9.21 -7.47
CA VAL A 74 -30.98 10.59 -7.79
C VAL A 74 -32.50 10.66 -7.75
N GLU A 75 -33.21 9.71 -8.36
CA GLU A 75 -34.68 9.64 -8.34
C GLU A 75 -35.23 9.56 -6.91
N LEU A 76 -34.68 8.67 -6.07
CA LEU A 76 -35.08 8.53 -4.68
C LEU A 76 -34.87 9.82 -3.87
N HIS A 77 -33.71 10.46 -4.07
CA HIS A 77 -33.38 11.72 -3.41
C HIS A 77 -34.34 12.84 -3.83
N LEU A 78 -34.65 12.96 -5.13
CA LEU A 78 -35.61 13.94 -5.64
C LEU A 78 -37.04 13.70 -5.13
N ASN A 79 -37.41 12.44 -4.91
CA ASN A 79 -38.70 12.04 -4.36
C ASN A 79 -38.78 12.09 -2.82
N GLY A 80 -37.76 12.64 -2.15
CA GLY A 80 -37.72 12.78 -0.69
C GLY A 80 -37.56 11.47 0.09
N LYS A 81 -37.24 10.37 -0.59
CA LYS A 81 -36.97 9.05 0.02
C LYS A 81 -35.49 8.96 0.38
N ASN A 82 -35.13 9.41 1.57
CA ASN A 82 -33.73 9.56 2.01
C ASN A 82 -33.01 8.25 2.44
N THR A 83 -33.52 7.06 2.13
CA THR A 83 -32.96 5.82 2.67
C THR A 83 -32.30 4.95 1.60
N PHE A 84 -30.99 5.17 1.42
CA PHE A 84 -30.06 4.24 0.76
C PHE A 84 -30.19 2.80 1.28
N LYS A 85 -30.63 2.63 2.53
CA LYS A 85 -30.70 1.33 3.22
C LYS A 85 -31.94 0.48 2.94
N GLU A 86 -33.04 1.04 2.42
CA GLU A 86 -34.31 0.29 2.33
C GLU A 86 -34.85 0.12 0.91
N SER A 87 -34.40 0.93 -0.05
CA SER A 87 -35.00 0.98 -1.41
C SER A 87 -34.14 0.38 -2.52
N PHE A 88 -32.81 0.30 -2.33
CA PHE A 88 -31.89 -0.13 -3.39
C PHE A 88 -32.10 -1.59 -3.82
N ASN A 89 -32.47 -2.48 -2.88
CA ASN A 89 -32.65 -3.91 -3.16
C ASN A 89 -33.98 -4.25 -3.84
N GLU A 90 -35.07 -3.51 -3.57
CA GLU A 90 -36.42 -3.90 -4.02
C GLU A 90 -36.93 -3.11 -5.24
N HIS A 91 -36.50 -1.85 -5.40
CA HIS A 91 -37.04 -0.94 -6.43
C HIS A 91 -36.23 -0.97 -7.74
N MET A 92 -34.90 -1.03 -7.67
CA MET A 92 -34.05 -1.07 -8.87
C MET A 92 -34.25 -2.37 -9.68
N TRP A 93 -34.48 -3.50 -8.98
CA TRP A 93 -34.80 -4.81 -9.57
C TRP A 93 -36.07 -4.80 -10.42
N ARG A 94 -37.07 -4.00 -10.05
CA ARG A 94 -38.33 -3.89 -10.80
C ARG A 94 -38.18 -3.13 -12.12
N CYS A 95 -37.19 -2.26 -12.24
CA CYS A 95 -37.09 -1.36 -13.39
C CYS A 95 -36.28 -1.95 -14.54
N CYS A 96 -35.31 -2.84 -14.29
CA CYS A 96 -34.37 -3.31 -15.32
C CYS A 96 -33.88 -4.79 -15.16
N PRO A 97 -34.75 -5.79 -14.96
CA PRO A 97 -34.31 -7.19 -14.79
C PRO A 97 -33.63 -7.79 -16.03
N GLU A 98 -33.83 -7.19 -17.20
CA GLU A 98 -33.19 -7.58 -18.47
C GLU A 98 -31.75 -7.08 -18.62
N LEU A 99 -31.36 -6.03 -17.88
CA LEU A 99 -30.05 -5.38 -18.03
C LEU A 99 -29.01 -5.89 -17.02
N ILE A 100 -29.43 -6.39 -15.86
CA ILE A 100 -28.52 -6.88 -14.80
C ILE A 100 -29.13 -8.18 -14.22
N PRO A 101 -28.60 -9.36 -14.59
CA PRO A 101 -29.07 -10.63 -14.04
C PRO A 101 -28.97 -10.67 -12.50
N ASN A 102 -29.87 -11.39 -11.83
CA ASN A 102 -29.87 -11.54 -10.36
C ASN A 102 -28.51 -12.01 -9.81
N SER A 103 -27.91 -12.99 -10.47
CA SER A 103 -26.57 -13.49 -10.12
C SER A 103 -25.51 -12.40 -10.20
N PHE A 104 -25.67 -11.46 -11.13
CA PHE A 104 -24.76 -10.32 -11.29
C PHE A 104 -24.95 -9.29 -10.19
N PHE A 105 -26.19 -9.02 -9.76
CA PHE A 105 -26.47 -8.15 -8.62
C PHE A 105 -25.90 -8.68 -7.31
N GLU A 106 -26.09 -9.98 -7.03
CA GLU A 106 -25.56 -10.63 -5.82
C GLU A 106 -24.03 -10.56 -5.72
N ILE A 107 -23.34 -10.45 -6.87
CA ILE A 107 -21.88 -10.30 -6.94
C ILE A 107 -21.47 -8.81 -6.91
N LEU A 108 -22.06 -7.98 -7.77
CA LEU A 108 -21.65 -6.59 -7.94
C LEU A 108 -22.05 -5.72 -6.76
N HIS A 109 -23.21 -5.92 -6.15
CA HIS A 109 -23.66 -5.05 -5.07
C HIS A 109 -22.70 -5.09 -3.86
N PRO A 110 -22.33 -6.27 -3.30
CA PRO A 110 -21.35 -6.33 -2.23
C PRO A 110 -19.97 -5.82 -2.66
N PHE A 111 -19.54 -6.10 -3.89
CA PHE A 111 -18.28 -5.59 -4.44
C PHE A 111 -18.25 -4.06 -4.42
N LEU A 112 -19.29 -3.41 -4.95
CA LEU A 112 -19.38 -1.95 -5.05
C LEU A 112 -19.50 -1.26 -3.70
N MET A 113 -20.22 -1.87 -2.75
CA MET A 113 -20.35 -1.32 -1.40
C MET A 113 -19.05 -1.39 -0.61
N ASN A 114 -18.17 -2.31 -0.95
CA ASN A 114 -16.88 -2.50 -0.28
C ASN A 114 -15.69 -2.00 -1.10
N TYR A 115 -15.90 -1.49 -2.31
CA TYR A 115 -14.83 -1.04 -3.20
C TYR A 115 -13.89 -0.02 -2.54
N GLU A 116 -12.59 -0.23 -2.71
CA GLU A 116 -11.48 0.68 -2.41
C GLU A 116 -10.74 0.96 -3.71
N SER A 117 -10.31 2.22 -3.90
CA SER A 117 -9.52 2.58 -5.08
C SER A 117 -8.32 1.65 -5.24
N LEU A 118 -8.12 1.15 -6.45
CA LEU A 118 -7.01 0.31 -6.85
C LEU A 118 -5.88 1.12 -7.50
N PHE A 119 -6.17 2.28 -8.06
CA PHE A 119 -5.22 3.03 -8.89
C PHE A 119 -4.75 4.34 -8.26
N HIS A 120 -5.28 4.70 -7.08
CA HIS A 120 -4.79 5.89 -6.37
C HIS A 120 -3.37 5.65 -5.79
N PRO A 121 -2.46 6.64 -5.81
CA PRO A 121 -1.10 6.52 -5.25
C PRO A 121 -1.06 6.00 -3.81
N LEU A 122 -1.98 6.45 -2.96
CA LEU A 122 -2.09 5.94 -1.57
C LEU A 122 -2.52 4.47 -1.51
N SER A 123 -3.31 3.99 -2.46
CA SER A 123 -3.69 2.57 -2.56
C SER A 123 -2.52 1.72 -3.04
N PHE A 124 -1.69 2.22 -3.95
CA PHE A 124 -0.39 1.61 -4.26
C PHE A 124 0.51 1.57 -3.02
N ALA A 125 0.66 2.70 -2.32
CA ALA A 125 1.47 2.79 -1.11
C ALA A 125 1.01 1.80 -0.03
N LYS A 126 -0.30 1.69 0.24
CA LYS A 126 -0.89 0.72 1.18
C LYS A 126 -0.51 -0.72 0.79
N ARG A 127 -0.70 -1.09 -0.48
CA ARG A 127 -0.40 -2.45 -0.98
C ARG A 127 1.09 -2.78 -0.95
N TYR A 128 1.96 -1.86 -1.37
CA TYR A 128 3.41 -2.09 -1.33
C TYR A 128 3.91 -2.21 0.10
N THR A 129 3.40 -1.39 0.99
CA THR A 129 3.79 -1.44 2.40
C THR A 129 3.25 -2.72 3.07
N PHE A 130 2.05 -3.19 2.69
CA PHE A 130 1.54 -4.52 3.10
C PHE A 130 2.40 -5.65 2.61
N TYR A 131 2.76 -5.62 1.34
CA TYR A 131 3.64 -6.60 0.75
C TYR A 131 4.96 -6.68 1.51
N CYS A 132 5.59 -5.54 1.81
CA CYS A 132 6.80 -5.51 2.63
C CYS A 132 6.56 -6.20 3.97
N PHE A 133 5.53 -5.79 4.71
CA PHE A 133 5.21 -6.36 6.01
C PHE A 133 5.04 -7.88 5.99
N ASP A 134 4.24 -8.42 5.06
CA ASP A 134 4.01 -9.86 4.90
C ASP A 134 5.32 -10.61 4.60
N LYS A 135 6.13 -10.08 3.68
CA LYS A 135 7.38 -10.71 3.25
C LYS A 135 8.46 -10.67 4.34
N LEU A 136 8.49 -9.63 5.18
CA LEU A 136 9.47 -9.51 6.27
C LEU A 136 9.28 -10.61 7.33
N GLN A 137 8.08 -11.15 7.52
CA GLN A 137 7.85 -12.29 8.42
C GLN A 137 8.67 -13.53 8.03
N LYS A 138 9.04 -13.65 6.74
CA LYS A 138 9.91 -14.72 6.24
C LYS A 138 11.35 -14.57 6.70
N LEU A 139 11.81 -13.34 6.97
CA LEU A 139 13.16 -13.10 7.47
C LEU A 139 13.30 -13.55 8.93
N ASP A 140 12.24 -13.40 9.72
CA ASP A 140 12.26 -13.76 11.14
C ASP A 140 12.31 -15.28 11.38
N THR A 141 11.80 -16.05 10.41
CA THR A 141 11.77 -17.52 10.45
C THR A 141 12.97 -18.15 9.74
N LEU A 142 13.91 -17.35 9.24
CA LEU A 142 15.00 -17.84 8.43
C LEU A 142 16.02 -18.64 9.25
N GLN A 143 16.22 -19.90 8.89
CA GLN A 143 17.25 -20.73 9.52
C GLN A 143 18.62 -20.45 8.91
N VAL A 144 19.60 -20.15 9.77
CA VAL A 144 21.00 -19.97 9.35
C VAL A 144 21.63 -21.36 9.16
N PRO A 145 22.09 -21.73 7.95
CA PRO A 145 22.72 -23.02 7.73
C PRO A 145 23.99 -23.20 8.59
N SER A 146 24.21 -24.38 9.15
CA SER A 146 25.28 -24.65 10.13
C SER A 146 26.69 -24.23 9.68
N HIS A 147 27.03 -24.45 8.40
CA HIS A 147 28.31 -24.05 7.82
C HIS A 147 28.45 -22.53 7.60
N ILE A 148 27.35 -21.79 7.49
CA ILE A 148 27.36 -20.32 7.52
C ILE A 148 27.38 -19.84 8.96
N SER A 149 26.64 -20.50 9.87
CA SER A 149 26.66 -20.20 11.30
C SER A 149 28.07 -20.27 11.88
N ALA A 150 28.91 -21.20 11.42
CA ALA A 150 30.32 -21.28 11.83
C ALA A 150 31.18 -20.09 11.37
N LEU A 151 30.72 -19.30 10.39
CA LEU A 151 31.37 -18.06 9.94
C LEU A 151 30.90 -16.82 10.70
N LEU A 152 29.87 -16.96 11.54
CA LEU A 152 29.26 -15.88 12.30
C LEU A 152 29.64 -15.99 13.77
N SER A 153 29.95 -14.87 14.41
CA SER A 153 30.07 -14.86 15.87
C SER A 153 28.68 -14.88 16.50
N SER A 154 28.43 -15.85 17.39
CA SER A 154 27.20 -15.87 18.20
C SER A 154 27.00 -14.59 19.00
N SER A 155 28.09 -13.93 19.43
CA SER A 155 28.02 -12.66 20.16
C SER A 155 27.57 -11.50 19.26
N GLU A 156 28.01 -11.48 17.99
CA GLU A 156 27.63 -10.44 17.03
C GLU A 156 26.14 -10.56 16.71
N LEU A 157 25.64 -11.77 16.48
CA LEU A 157 24.21 -12.03 16.23
C LEU A 157 23.33 -11.58 17.39
N GLN A 158 23.74 -11.88 18.64
CA GLN A 158 22.99 -11.46 19.82
C GLN A 158 23.01 -9.94 19.98
N GLN A 159 24.18 -9.30 19.79
CA GLN A 159 24.31 -7.85 19.83
C GLN A 159 23.41 -7.16 18.81
N GLN A 160 23.29 -7.70 17.60
CA GLN A 160 22.40 -7.12 16.58
C GLN A 160 20.93 -7.24 16.95
N ARG A 161 20.51 -8.37 17.54
CA ARG A 161 19.12 -8.55 18.00
C ARG A 161 18.78 -7.53 19.09
N THR A 162 19.61 -7.41 20.12
CA THR A 162 19.39 -6.45 21.21
C THR A 162 19.40 -5.01 20.72
N LEU A 163 20.28 -4.66 19.79
CA LEU A 163 20.30 -3.32 19.20
C LEU A 163 18.99 -3.01 18.46
N CYS A 164 18.49 -3.96 17.67
CA CYS A 164 17.21 -3.80 16.95
C CYS A 164 16.03 -3.61 17.90
N GLU A 165 15.96 -4.39 18.99
CA GLU A 165 14.92 -4.27 20.01
C GLU A 165 14.92 -2.88 20.65
N THR A 166 16.09 -2.40 21.08
CA THR A 166 16.24 -1.05 21.66
C THR A 166 15.80 0.05 20.68
N LEU A 167 16.19 -0.07 19.41
CA LEU A 167 15.87 0.91 18.38
C LEU A 167 14.37 0.92 18.06
N ILE A 168 13.73 -0.25 17.97
CA ILE A 168 12.27 -0.32 17.77
C ILE A 168 11.53 0.30 18.95
N THR A 169 11.92 -0.01 20.19
CA THR A 169 11.28 0.58 21.37
C THR A 169 11.39 2.10 21.36
N ALA A 170 12.57 2.64 21.06
CA ALA A 170 12.78 4.09 20.98
C ALA A 170 11.93 4.75 19.88
N SER A 171 11.85 4.16 18.68
CA SER A 171 11.08 4.73 17.57
C SER A 171 9.55 4.54 17.73
N CYS A 172 9.09 3.44 18.34
CA CYS A 172 7.65 3.22 18.57
C CYS A 172 7.04 4.23 19.55
N LEU A 173 7.81 4.67 20.54
CA LEU A 173 7.43 5.73 21.47
C LEU A 173 7.26 7.09 20.77
N GLN A 174 8.00 7.33 19.68
CA GLN A 174 7.91 8.60 18.94
C GLN A 174 6.75 8.63 17.93
N ILE A 175 6.31 7.47 17.43
CA ILE A 175 5.25 7.38 16.40
C ILE A 175 3.85 7.22 17.05
N ASP A 176 3.72 7.30 18.38
CA ASP A 176 2.45 7.08 19.13
C ASP A 176 1.80 5.71 18.79
N VAL A 177 2.64 4.71 18.48
CA VAL A 177 2.15 3.42 17.99
C VAL A 177 1.94 2.42 19.12
N VAL A 178 2.73 2.43 20.20
CA VAL A 178 2.64 1.41 21.26
C VAL A 178 2.91 2.00 22.65
N GLU A 179 2.17 1.58 23.67
CA GLU A 179 2.49 1.83 25.08
C GLU A 179 3.71 1.01 25.52
N ASP A 180 4.60 1.63 26.32
CA ASP A 180 5.88 1.07 26.77
C ASP A 180 5.70 -0.32 27.42
N SER A 181 6.20 -1.37 26.77
CA SER A 181 6.12 -2.76 27.28
C SER A 181 7.12 -3.68 26.59
N ASP A 182 7.51 -4.77 27.25
CA ASP A 182 8.55 -5.71 26.81
C ASP A 182 8.25 -6.46 25.48
N GLU A 183 7.04 -6.30 24.90
CA GLU A 183 6.61 -6.94 23.64
C GLU A 183 6.40 -5.95 22.47
N THR A 184 7.17 -4.87 22.42
CA THR A 184 6.99 -3.78 21.43
C THR A 184 6.92 -4.26 19.97
N ILE A 185 7.79 -5.20 19.56
CA ILE A 185 7.85 -5.69 18.17
C ILE A 185 6.59 -6.48 17.80
N LEU A 186 6.11 -7.36 18.68
CA LEU A 186 4.93 -8.17 18.42
C LEU A 186 3.69 -7.27 18.34
N LYS A 187 3.53 -6.37 19.31
CA LYS A 187 2.46 -5.36 19.33
C LYS A 187 2.49 -4.45 18.11
N LEU A 188 3.68 -4.06 17.65
CA LEU A 188 3.84 -3.28 16.41
C LEU A 188 3.32 -4.05 15.20
N LYS A 189 3.66 -5.34 15.08
CA LYS A 189 3.19 -6.21 14.00
C LYS A 189 1.67 -6.42 14.07
N GLU A 190 1.11 -6.60 15.27
CA GLU A 190 -0.33 -6.73 15.45
C GLU A 190 -1.09 -5.45 15.08
N LYS A 191 -0.59 -4.29 15.51
CA LYS A 191 -1.18 -2.99 15.15
C LYS A 191 -1.06 -2.72 13.65
N LEU A 192 0.07 -3.07 13.02
CA LEU A 192 0.18 -3.04 11.56
C LEU A 192 -0.89 -3.91 10.91
N LYS A 193 -1.08 -5.16 11.38
CA LYS A 193 -2.12 -6.06 10.89
C LYS A 193 -3.52 -5.47 11.01
N GLN A 194 -3.86 -4.85 12.14
CA GLN A 194 -5.15 -4.18 12.31
C GLN A 194 -5.32 -3.02 11.33
N ILE A 195 -4.31 -2.16 11.18
CA ILE A 195 -4.34 -1.02 10.26
C ILE A 195 -4.46 -1.50 8.80
N PHE A 196 -3.91 -2.67 8.45
CA PHE A 196 -4.07 -3.25 7.12
C PHE A 196 -5.50 -3.61 6.77
N GLU A 197 -6.26 -4.06 7.77
CA GLU A 197 -7.67 -4.43 7.62
C GLU A 197 -8.57 -3.19 7.55
N GLU A 198 -8.05 -1.99 7.89
CA GLU A 198 -8.79 -0.73 7.79
C GLU A 198 -8.93 -0.26 6.34
N LYS A 199 -10.16 0.08 5.97
CA LYS A 199 -10.49 0.64 4.66
C LYS A 199 -9.80 1.99 4.44
N LEU A 200 -9.08 2.12 3.33
CA LEU A 200 -8.47 3.38 2.93
C LEU A 200 -9.42 4.14 2.01
N SER A 201 -10.03 5.20 2.53
CA SER A 201 -10.75 6.15 1.68
C SER A 201 -9.76 7.08 0.98
N THR A 202 -9.77 7.07 -0.34
CA THR A 202 -9.01 7.97 -1.21
C THR A 202 -9.90 9.04 -1.83
N LEU A 203 -11.21 8.98 -1.62
CA LEU A 203 -12.14 9.97 -2.12
C LEU A 203 -11.73 11.39 -1.65
N PHE A 204 -11.64 12.32 -2.60
CA PHE A 204 -11.21 13.71 -2.43
C PHE A 204 -9.76 13.91 -1.99
N ARG A 205 -8.97 12.84 -1.89
CA ARG A 205 -7.52 12.97 -1.78
C ARG A 205 -6.97 13.20 -3.17
N SER A 206 -6.16 14.25 -3.32
CA SER A 206 -5.53 14.55 -4.60
C SER A 206 -4.46 13.50 -4.90
N GLU A 207 -4.60 12.85 -6.04
CA GLU A 207 -3.66 11.91 -6.63
C GLU A 207 -2.31 12.58 -6.93
N ASP A 208 -2.35 13.84 -7.38
CA ASP A 208 -1.16 14.65 -7.67
C ASP A 208 -0.58 15.35 -6.42
N SER A 209 -1.14 15.09 -5.23
CA SER A 209 -0.57 15.65 -4.01
C SER A 209 0.85 15.14 -3.84
N GLU A 210 1.78 16.07 -3.63
CA GLU A 210 3.20 15.77 -3.48
C GLU A 210 3.45 14.68 -2.43
N LEU A 211 2.69 14.68 -1.32
CA LEU A 211 2.82 13.65 -0.30
C LEU A 211 2.39 12.26 -0.81
N SER A 212 1.29 12.14 -1.55
CA SER A 212 0.80 10.84 -2.03
C SER A 212 1.79 10.19 -3.00
N VAL A 213 2.36 11.01 -3.90
CA VAL A 213 3.42 10.57 -4.82
C VAL A 213 4.68 10.14 -4.06
N LEU A 214 5.13 10.93 -3.09
CA LEU A 214 6.30 10.58 -2.27
C LEU A 214 6.08 9.29 -1.46
N LEU A 215 4.88 9.07 -0.92
CA LEU A 215 4.51 7.86 -0.19
C LEU A 215 4.50 6.63 -1.09
N GLU A 216 3.89 6.73 -2.27
CA GLU A 216 3.88 5.65 -3.26
C GLU A 216 5.31 5.26 -3.64
N GLN A 217 6.13 6.25 -4.01
CA GLN A 217 7.51 6.00 -4.44
C GLN A 217 8.35 5.38 -3.33
N ALA A 218 8.24 5.89 -2.10
CA ALA A 218 8.98 5.34 -0.97
C ALA A 218 8.55 3.89 -0.67
N ALA A 219 7.24 3.62 -0.63
CA ALA A 219 6.70 2.28 -0.42
C ALA A 219 7.15 1.30 -1.52
N TYR A 220 7.16 1.73 -2.78
CA TYR A 220 7.67 0.93 -3.90
C TYR A 220 9.16 0.62 -3.75
N LYS A 221 9.99 1.60 -3.36
CA LYS A 221 11.42 1.37 -3.12
C LYS A 221 11.69 0.44 -1.93
N CYS A 222 10.83 0.47 -0.91
CA CYS A 222 10.85 -0.53 0.17
C CYS A 222 10.57 -1.93 -0.38
N LYS A 223 9.51 -2.09 -1.19
CA LYS A 223 9.16 -3.36 -1.83
C LYS A 223 10.32 -3.92 -2.63
N VAL A 224 10.95 -3.10 -3.47
CA VAL A 224 12.13 -3.48 -4.26
C VAL A 224 13.28 -3.94 -3.36
N SER A 225 13.53 -3.24 -2.26
CA SER A 225 14.60 -3.61 -1.32
C SER A 225 14.33 -4.96 -0.64
N VAL A 226 13.06 -5.22 -0.25
CA VAL A 226 12.63 -6.50 0.30
C VAL A 226 12.82 -7.63 -0.70
N ASP A 227 12.39 -7.43 -1.96
CA ASP A 227 12.55 -8.41 -3.03
C ASP A 227 14.02 -8.73 -3.26
N HIS A 228 14.88 -7.70 -3.36
CA HIS A 228 16.33 -7.90 -3.51
C HIS A 228 16.95 -8.72 -2.38
N ILE A 229 16.57 -8.45 -1.13
CA ILE A 229 17.07 -9.19 0.04
C ILE A 229 16.62 -10.66 -0.03
N LEU A 230 15.33 -10.90 -0.28
CA LEU A 230 14.77 -12.25 -0.33
C LEU A 230 15.35 -13.06 -1.50
N ASP A 231 15.45 -12.45 -2.68
CA ASP A 231 16.03 -13.09 -3.86
C ASP A 231 17.51 -13.41 -3.64
N ALA A 232 18.26 -12.49 -3.01
CA ALA A 232 19.66 -12.74 -2.66
C ALA A 232 19.82 -13.90 -1.67
N ILE A 233 18.91 -14.04 -0.70
CA ILE A 233 18.91 -15.17 0.24
C ILE A 233 18.57 -16.46 -0.49
N ALA A 234 17.45 -16.50 -1.21
CA ALA A 234 16.98 -17.69 -1.92
C ALA A 234 18.01 -18.19 -2.94
N HIS A 235 18.57 -17.29 -3.74
CA HIS A 235 19.60 -17.63 -4.71
C HIS A 235 20.87 -18.19 -4.06
N ARG A 236 21.30 -17.62 -2.91
CA ARG A 236 22.50 -18.10 -2.20
C ARG A 236 22.25 -19.43 -1.50
N GLN A 237 21.05 -19.68 -1.00
CA GLN A 237 20.64 -20.98 -0.45
C GLN A 237 20.67 -22.06 -1.54
N ASP A 238 20.12 -21.79 -2.72
CA ASP A 238 20.14 -22.73 -3.85
C ASP A 238 21.58 -23.08 -4.30
N LEU A 239 22.44 -22.06 -4.47
CA LEU A 239 23.86 -22.29 -4.81
C LEU A 239 24.61 -23.06 -3.73
N LEU A 240 24.22 -22.90 -2.48
CA LEU A 240 24.84 -23.54 -1.35
C LEU A 240 24.45 -25.02 -1.25
N GLU A 241 23.17 -25.33 -1.45
CA GLU A 241 22.66 -26.71 -1.55
C GLU A 241 23.33 -27.47 -2.70
N LYS A 242 23.48 -26.81 -3.86
CA LYS A 242 24.20 -27.36 -5.02
C LYS A 242 25.72 -27.42 -4.84
N ARG A 243 26.25 -26.96 -3.69
CA ARG A 243 27.69 -26.85 -3.38
C ARG A 243 28.49 -26.00 -4.38
N LEU A 244 27.82 -25.07 -5.07
CA LEU A 244 28.39 -24.16 -6.05
C LEU A 244 28.82 -22.81 -5.45
N LEU A 245 28.46 -22.53 -4.20
CA LEU A 245 28.77 -21.26 -3.55
C LEU A 245 30.25 -21.17 -3.17
N ARG A 246 30.99 -20.24 -3.80
CA ARG A 246 32.44 -20.01 -3.57
C ARG A 246 32.72 -19.38 -2.21
N SER A 247 33.92 -19.58 -1.66
CA SER A 247 34.32 -19.07 -0.32
C SER A 247 34.05 -17.57 -0.12
N ARG A 248 34.40 -16.70 -1.08
CA ARG A 248 34.10 -15.25 -1.02
C ARG A 248 32.60 -14.97 -0.96
N GLN A 249 31.80 -15.73 -1.72
CA GLN A 249 30.34 -15.61 -1.73
C GLN A 249 29.73 -16.12 -0.41
N ARG A 250 30.30 -17.14 0.23
CA ARG A 250 29.90 -17.61 1.56
C ARG A 250 30.10 -16.53 2.62
N LYS A 251 31.23 -15.82 2.61
CA LYS A 251 31.47 -14.69 3.52
C LYS A 251 30.46 -13.55 3.33
N ASN A 252 30.14 -13.20 2.07
CA ASN A 252 29.13 -12.19 1.79
C ASN A 252 27.71 -12.66 2.18
N PHE A 253 27.41 -13.95 1.99
CA PHE A 253 26.15 -14.53 2.43
C PHE A 253 26.02 -14.51 3.96
N ALA A 254 27.09 -14.88 4.69
CA ALA A 254 27.14 -14.77 6.14
C ALA A 254 26.82 -13.33 6.60
N LYS A 255 27.45 -12.32 5.99
CA LYS A 255 27.14 -10.91 6.27
C LYS A 255 25.67 -10.56 6.02
N LEU A 256 25.08 -11.00 4.91
CA LEU A 256 23.64 -10.79 4.66
C LEU A 256 22.79 -11.38 5.78
N LEU A 257 23.06 -12.62 6.19
CA LEU A 257 22.31 -13.28 7.27
C LEU A 257 22.51 -12.60 8.63
N LEU A 258 23.72 -12.10 8.91
CA LEU A 258 24.02 -11.32 10.11
C LEU A 258 23.18 -10.05 10.20
N TRP A 259 22.95 -9.38 9.07
CA TRP A 259 22.21 -8.12 8.99
C TRP A 259 20.70 -8.29 8.79
N CYS A 260 20.20 -9.51 8.57
CA CYS A 260 18.76 -9.76 8.40
C CYS A 260 17.89 -9.23 9.55
N PRO A 261 18.27 -9.36 10.85
CA PRO A 261 17.49 -8.76 11.93
C PRO A 261 17.39 -7.24 11.81
N VAL A 262 18.48 -6.55 11.45
CA VAL A 262 18.53 -5.10 11.25
C VAL A 262 17.66 -4.69 10.06
N PHE A 263 17.73 -5.43 8.96
CA PHE A 263 16.90 -5.18 7.78
C PHE A 263 15.41 -5.40 8.07
N SER A 264 15.07 -6.49 8.78
CA SER A 264 13.71 -6.79 9.20
C SER A 264 13.14 -5.63 10.04
N CYS A 265 13.88 -5.23 11.08
CA CYS A 265 13.46 -4.19 12.01
C CYS A 265 13.37 -2.80 11.35
N GLY A 266 14.39 -2.40 10.60
CA GLY A 266 14.41 -1.11 9.91
C GLY A 266 13.31 -0.98 8.86
N LEU A 267 13.05 -2.05 8.08
CA LEU A 267 11.95 -2.05 7.11
C LEU A 267 10.58 -2.08 7.79
N CYS A 268 10.42 -2.77 8.93
CA CYS A 268 9.18 -2.73 9.70
C CYS A 268 8.87 -1.31 10.19
N LEU A 269 9.85 -0.61 10.76
CA LEU A 269 9.68 0.77 11.23
C LEU A 269 9.35 1.73 10.09
N LEU A 270 10.03 1.57 8.95
CA LEU A 270 9.73 2.34 7.75
C LEU A 270 8.31 2.08 7.24
N CYS A 271 7.84 0.82 7.29
CA CYS A 271 6.46 0.49 6.98
C CYS A 271 5.49 1.20 7.95
N CYS A 272 5.73 1.16 9.26
CA CYS A 272 4.91 1.88 10.25
C CYS A 272 4.84 3.37 9.96
N PHE A 273 5.98 4.00 9.67
CA PHE A 273 6.04 5.40 9.32
C PHE A 273 5.21 5.72 8.07
N LEU A 274 5.36 4.92 7.01
CA LEU A 274 4.60 5.08 5.77
C LEU A 274 3.09 4.95 6.04
N PHE A 275 2.65 3.95 6.81
CA PHE A 275 1.23 3.80 7.15
C PHE A 275 0.66 5.00 7.89
N SER A 276 1.35 5.43 8.95
CA SER A 276 0.90 6.58 9.74
C SER A 276 0.64 7.79 8.84
N ASN A 277 1.51 8.02 7.85
CA ASN A 277 1.35 9.11 6.89
C ASN A 277 0.27 8.82 5.81
N ILE A 278 0.11 7.58 5.34
CA ILE A 278 -0.97 7.19 4.40
C ILE A 278 -2.34 7.52 4.99
N TYR A 279 -2.59 7.20 6.26
CA TYR A 279 -3.89 7.42 6.90
C TYR A 279 -4.06 8.88 7.41
N SER A 280 -2.97 9.55 7.78
CA SER A 280 -2.98 10.93 8.26
C SER A 280 -3.13 11.99 7.15
N THR A 281 -3.08 11.62 5.87
CA THR A 281 -3.28 12.55 4.75
C THR A 281 -4.71 13.12 4.73
N LYS A 282 -4.92 14.30 5.33
CA LYS A 282 -6.11 15.12 5.14
C LYS A 282 -5.68 16.56 4.81
N ASN A 283 -6.04 17.04 3.61
CA ASN A 283 -6.06 18.37 2.98
C ASN A 283 -5.18 19.56 3.47
N SER A 284 -4.28 19.39 4.44
CA SER A 284 -3.27 20.35 4.86
C SER A 284 -2.15 19.59 5.56
N ILE A 285 -1.03 19.41 4.86
CA ILE A 285 0.15 18.74 5.39
C ILE A 285 1.21 19.81 5.66
N ALA A 286 1.80 19.77 6.85
CA ALA A 286 2.89 20.67 7.20
C ALA A 286 4.09 20.49 6.25
N ASN A 287 4.72 21.59 5.83
CA ASN A 287 5.92 21.57 5.00
C ASN A 287 7.08 20.74 5.62
N SER A 288 7.12 20.64 6.95
CA SER A 288 8.06 19.77 7.67
C SER A 288 7.85 18.28 7.32
N THR A 289 6.60 17.83 7.19
CA THR A 289 6.27 16.45 6.81
C THR A 289 6.73 16.13 5.39
N ILE A 290 6.53 17.05 4.43
CA ILE A 290 7.01 16.88 3.05
C ILE A 290 8.55 16.78 3.02
N LYS A 291 9.25 17.66 3.74
CA LYS A 291 10.72 17.62 3.83
C LYS A 291 11.21 16.30 4.41
N ARG A 292 10.60 15.84 5.50
CA ARG A 292 10.91 14.54 6.13
C ARG A 292 10.63 13.40 5.14
N MET A 293 9.51 13.43 4.44
CA MET A 293 9.15 12.40 3.46
C MET A 293 10.14 12.34 2.28
N LYS A 294 10.63 13.49 1.78
CA LYS A 294 11.69 13.51 0.76
C LYS A 294 12.98 12.86 1.25
N GLN A 295 13.34 13.07 2.52
CA GLN A 295 14.50 12.42 3.11
C GLN A 295 14.29 10.90 3.25
N VAL A 296 13.10 10.49 3.68
CA VAL A 296 12.71 9.07 3.73
C VAL A 296 12.79 8.44 2.34
N LEU A 297 12.21 9.06 1.31
CA LEU A 297 12.28 8.57 -0.07
C LEU A 297 13.73 8.40 -0.53
N LYS A 298 14.58 9.41 -0.34
CA LYS A 298 16.01 9.33 -0.68
C LYS A 298 16.69 8.14 -0.01
N ASN A 299 16.38 7.86 1.25
CA ASN A 299 16.91 6.70 1.94
C ASN A 299 16.35 5.38 1.38
N CYS A 300 15.06 5.32 1.02
CA CYS A 300 14.49 4.14 0.37
C CYS A 300 15.16 3.85 -0.99
N GLU A 301 15.45 4.89 -1.78
CA GLU A 301 16.15 4.78 -3.06
C GLU A 301 17.60 4.29 -2.87
N ASN A 302 18.31 4.84 -1.90
CA ASN A 302 19.65 4.40 -1.54
C ASN A 302 19.64 2.93 -1.08
N LEU A 303 18.66 2.54 -0.27
CA LEU A 303 18.52 1.16 0.19
C LEU A 303 18.28 0.19 -0.97
N ALA A 304 17.35 0.53 -1.87
CA ALA A 304 17.07 -0.28 -3.07
C ALA A 304 18.31 -0.45 -3.96
N SER A 305 19.11 0.63 -4.08
CA SER A 305 20.37 0.64 -4.81
C SER A 305 21.45 -0.23 -4.14
N LEU A 306 21.60 -0.18 -2.82
CA LEU A 306 22.62 -0.94 -2.08
C LEU A 306 22.31 -2.43 -1.98
N THR A 307 21.02 -2.78 -1.91
CA THR A 307 20.52 -4.16 -1.82
C THR A 307 20.47 -4.87 -3.17
N ALA A 308 20.57 -4.13 -4.29
CA ALA A 308 20.52 -4.68 -5.63
C ALA A 308 21.55 -5.81 -5.84
N SER A 309 21.14 -6.81 -6.63
CA SER A 309 21.85 -8.08 -6.81
C SER A 309 23.24 -7.91 -7.45
N ASP A 310 23.48 -6.81 -8.17
CA ASP A 310 24.76 -6.43 -8.77
C ASP A 310 25.71 -5.76 -7.76
N LYS A 311 25.19 -5.14 -6.69
CA LYS A 311 26.00 -4.41 -5.70
C LYS A 311 26.27 -5.22 -4.43
N ASN A 312 25.23 -5.81 -3.82
CA ASN A 312 25.33 -6.58 -2.57
C ASN A 312 26.11 -5.87 -1.44
N LYS A 313 25.87 -4.56 -1.26
CA LYS A 313 26.59 -3.72 -0.31
C LYS A 313 25.92 -3.74 1.07
N TRP A 314 25.95 -4.90 1.71
CA TRP A 314 25.21 -5.17 2.95
C TRP A 314 25.65 -4.31 4.14
N ASP A 315 26.94 -4.01 4.25
CA ASP A 315 27.45 -3.17 5.34
C ASP A 315 26.99 -1.71 5.18
N ASP A 316 27.09 -1.17 3.96
CA ASP A 316 26.58 0.18 3.63
C ASP A 316 25.05 0.25 3.84
N ALA A 317 24.31 -0.81 3.47
CA ALA A 317 22.86 -0.88 3.67
C ALA A 317 22.49 -0.89 5.16
N LYS A 318 23.27 -1.59 6.00
CA LYS A 318 23.11 -1.56 7.46
C LYS A 318 23.35 -0.16 8.01
N ASP A 319 24.42 0.52 7.59
CA ASP A 319 24.71 1.88 8.06
C ASP A 319 23.60 2.86 7.69
N LEU A 320 23.00 2.69 6.50
CA LEU A 320 21.85 3.47 6.08
C LEU A 320 20.63 3.27 6.99
N PHE A 321 20.38 2.05 7.47
CA PHE A 321 19.31 1.80 8.44
C PHE A 321 19.54 2.52 9.76
N TYR A 322 20.77 2.57 10.27
CA TYR A 322 21.06 3.34 11.48
C TYR A 322 20.78 4.83 11.30
N ASN A 323 21.13 5.39 10.14
CA ASN A 323 20.82 6.79 9.83
C ASN A 323 19.31 7.05 9.62
N LEU A 324 18.58 6.07 9.09
CA LEU A 324 17.13 6.14 8.93
C LEU A 324 16.41 6.24 10.28
N LEU A 325 16.95 5.59 11.31
CA LEU A 325 16.37 5.59 12.65
C LEU A 325 16.46 6.95 13.34
N GLU A 326 17.45 7.78 12.99
CA GLU A 326 17.52 9.17 13.48
C GLU A 326 16.40 10.07 12.91
N LEU A 327 15.65 9.60 11.91
CA LEU A 327 14.56 10.36 11.28
C LEU A 327 13.18 10.08 11.87
N PHE A 328 13.07 9.06 12.72
CA PHE A 328 11.83 8.58 13.32
C PHE A 328 11.74 8.94 14.80
#